data_AF-A0A7V1ZUH6-F1
#
_entry.id   AF-A0A7V1ZUH6-F1
#
_cell.length_a   1.000
_cell.length_b   1.000
_cell.length_c   1.000
_cell.angle_alpha   90.00
_cell.angle_beta   90.00
_cell.angle_gamma   90.00
#
_symmetry.space_group_name_H-M   'P 1'
#
loop_
_entity.id
_entity.type
_entity.pdbx_description
1 polymer ?
#
loop_
_entity_poly.entity_id
_entity_poly.type
_entity_poly.pdbx_seq_one_letter_code
_entity_poly.pdbx_strand_id
1 'polypeptide(L)'
;MRIVLVIIAIVFVILLVFTAANWQVLTTVTPLSFVAFSIEGPLGVILLGVSLVLTLLVVAYALLLRTNWLMESHRLSRQLEEQRELADKAEASRITALQEMLRQEFEALTKALNATGEANTARIEAAEQSLSKIIEDTGNSITASLGYLDDKLKNSSQGKDA
;
A
#
# COMPACT_ATOMS: atom_id res chain seq x y z
N MET A 1 -31.16 7.27 13.66
CA MET A 1 -32.16 6.78 14.63
C MET A 1 -32.75 7.82 15.57
N ARG A 2 -32.11 8.97 15.85
CA ARG A 2 -32.75 10.03 16.67
C ARG A 2 -34.05 10.53 16.04
N ILE A 3 -34.09 10.71 14.73
CA ILE A 3 -35.27 11.18 13.99
C ILE A 3 -36.44 10.19 14.08
N VAL A 4 -36.20 8.88 13.87
CA VAL A 4 -37.26 7.86 13.94
C VAL A 4 -37.84 7.75 15.35
N LEU A 5 -37.01 7.80 16.39
CA LEU A 5 -37.48 7.79 17.78
C LEU A 5 -38.30 9.05 18.12
N VAL A 6 -37.88 10.22 17.60
CA VAL A 6 -38.64 11.47 17.74
C VAL A 6 -39.98 11.39 17.00
N ILE A 7 -40.01 10.82 15.79
CA ILE A 7 -41.26 10.60 15.04
C ILE A 7 -42.20 9.66 15.81
N ILE A 8 -41.70 8.53 16.32
CA ILE A 8 -42.50 7.60 17.13
C ILE A 8 -43.03 8.30 18.38
N ALA A 9 -42.22 9.09 19.07
CA ALA A 9 -42.65 9.84 20.24
C ALA A 9 -43.76 10.86 19.90
N ILE A 10 -43.63 11.57 18.77
CA ILE A 10 -44.65 12.50 18.28
C ILE A 10 -45.95 11.76 17.96
N VAL A 11 -45.88 10.64 17.22
CA VAL A 11 -47.04 9.81 16.90
C VAL A 11 -47.72 9.32 18.18
N PHE A 12 -46.94 8.91 19.19
CA PHE A 12 -47.48 8.46 20.47
C PHE A 12 -48.22 9.56 21.23
N VAL A 13 -47.68 10.78 21.24
CA VAL A 13 -48.34 11.96 21.82
C VAL A 13 -49.66 12.26 21.10
N ILE A 14 -49.67 12.24 19.76
CA ILE A 14 -50.89 12.43 18.96
C ILE A 14 -51.94 11.36 19.31
N LEU A 15 -51.51 10.10 19.44
CA LEU A 15 -52.38 8.98 19.79
C LEU A 15 -52.99 9.14 21.19
N LEU A 16 -52.21 9.60 22.17
CA LEU A 16 -52.68 9.91 23.52
C LEU A 16 -53.73 11.04 23.51
N VAL A 17 -53.46 12.13 22.79
CA VAL A 17 -54.40 13.25 22.66
C VAL A 17 -55.69 12.80 21.97
N PHE A 18 -55.59 12.02 20.90
CA PHE A 18 -56.75 11.47 20.19
C PHE A 18 -57.58 10.54 21.09
N THR A 19 -56.91 9.68 21.86
CA THR A 19 -57.57 8.76 22.80
C THR A 19 -58.30 9.50 23.91
N ALA A 20 -57.66 10.53 24.50
CA ALA A 20 -58.27 11.35 25.52
C ALA A 20 -59.47 12.15 25.00
N ALA A 21 -59.36 12.70 23.78
CA ALA A 21 -60.45 13.43 23.14
C ALA A 21 -61.65 12.53 22.79
N ASN A 22 -61.40 11.28 22.41
CA ASN A 22 -62.43 10.32 22.01
C ASN A 22 -62.79 9.31 23.11
N TRP A 23 -62.51 9.64 24.38
CA TRP A 23 -62.66 8.74 25.52
C TRP A 23 -64.08 8.14 25.62
N GLN A 24 -65.11 8.98 25.47
CA GLN A 24 -66.49 8.55 25.61
C GLN A 24 -66.92 7.53 24.54
N VAL A 25 -66.46 7.72 23.30
CA VAL A 25 -66.69 6.79 22.18
C VAL A 25 -65.99 5.47 22.44
N LEU A 26 -64.76 5.51 22.94
CA LEU A 26 -63.96 4.32 23.23
C LEU A 26 -64.53 3.50 24.40
N THR A 27 -65.13 4.17 25.39
CA THR A 27 -65.78 3.53 26.55
C THR A 27 -67.20 3.05 26.29
N THR A 28 -67.75 3.29 25.10
CA THR A 28 -69.13 2.89 24.78
C THR A 28 -69.22 1.37 24.70
N VAL A 29 -70.09 0.79 25.54
CA VAL A 29 -70.33 -0.66 25.57
C VAL A 29 -71.05 -1.04 24.28
N THR A 30 -70.41 -1.92 23.52
CA THR A 30 -70.93 -2.43 22.25
C THR A 30 -70.92 -3.95 22.29
N PRO A 31 -71.93 -4.63 21.73
CA PRO A 31 -71.90 -6.07 21.59
C PRO A 31 -70.87 -6.45 20.53
N LEU A 32 -69.73 -7.01 20.95
CA LEU A 32 -68.71 -7.52 20.02
C LEU A 32 -68.95 -8.99 19.72
N SER A 33 -68.96 -9.35 18.44
CA SER A 33 -68.87 -10.74 18.00
C SER A 33 -67.42 -11.07 17.63
N PHE A 34 -66.77 -11.91 18.43
CA PHE A 34 -65.43 -12.43 18.19
C PHE A 34 -65.46 -13.72 17.35
N VAL A 35 -66.22 -13.77 16.25
CA VAL A 35 -66.35 -14.92 15.32
C VAL A 35 -66.87 -16.24 15.94
N ALA A 36 -66.49 -16.60 17.17
CA ALA A 36 -66.86 -17.77 17.96
C ALA A 36 -67.63 -17.43 19.25
N PHE A 37 -67.57 -16.20 19.76
CA PHE A 37 -68.27 -15.78 20.98
C PHE A 37 -68.62 -14.29 20.96
N SER A 38 -69.70 -13.90 21.65
CA SER A 38 -70.07 -12.50 21.81
C SER A 38 -69.74 -12.00 23.21
N ILE A 39 -69.01 -10.89 23.31
CA ILE A 39 -68.68 -10.23 24.58
C ILE A 39 -69.18 -8.78 24.51
N GLU A 40 -69.90 -8.36 25.54
CA GLU A 40 -70.26 -6.96 25.72
C GLU A 40 -69.11 -6.23 26.40
N GLY A 41 -68.54 -5.25 25.72
CA GLY A 41 -67.44 -4.49 26.27
C GLY A 41 -67.12 -3.24 25.47
N PRO A 42 -66.31 -2.33 26.04
CA PRO A 42 -65.83 -1.17 25.31
C PRO A 42 -64.81 -1.58 24.24
N LEU A 43 -65.29 -1.78 23.00
CA LEU A 43 -64.48 -2.18 21.84
C LEU A 43 -63.25 -1.29 21.66
N GLY A 44 -63.42 0.02 21.86
CA GLY A 44 -62.36 1.00 21.68
C GLY A 44 -61.17 0.79 22.61
N VAL A 45 -61.42 0.49 23.88
CA VAL A 45 -60.36 0.24 24.87
C VAL A 45 -59.60 -1.05 24.55
N ILE A 46 -60.30 -2.09 24.11
CA ILE A 46 -59.70 -3.38 23.75
C ILE A 46 -58.80 -3.22 22.52
N LEU A 47 -59.28 -2.56 21.46
CA LEU A 47 -58.48 -2.33 20.25
C LEU A 47 -57.27 -1.42 20.52
N LEU A 48 -57.42 -0.41 21.37
CA LEU A 48 -56.28 0.44 21.77
C LEU A 48 -55.23 -0.35 22.54
N GLY A 49 -55.64 -1.20 23.48
CA GLY A 49 -54.72 -2.07 24.21
C GLY A 49 -53.93 -3.01 23.29
N VAL A 50 -54.62 -3.69 22.37
CA VAL A 50 -53.97 -4.60 21.40
C VAL A 50 -53.02 -3.85 20.47
N SER A 51 -53.43 -2.70 19.95
CA SER A 51 -52.60 -1.85 19.08
C SER A 51 -51.35 -1.34 19.81
N LEU A 52 -51.49 -0.93 21.07
CA LEU A 52 -50.38 -0.47 21.90
C LEU A 52 -49.35 -1.59 22.11
N VAL A 53 -49.81 -2.79 22.50
CA VAL A 53 -48.94 -3.95 22.69
C VAL A 53 -48.21 -4.33 21.41
N LEU A 54 -48.92 -4.36 20.27
CA LEU A 54 -48.33 -4.68 18.97
C LEU A 54 -47.27 -3.65 18.57
N THR A 55 -47.55 -2.36 18.78
CA THR A 55 -46.61 -1.27 18.50
C THR A 55 -45.33 -1.41 19.34
N LEU A 56 -45.47 -1.67 20.64
CA LEU A 56 -44.32 -1.90 21.53
C LEU A 56 -43.49 -3.10 21.10
N LEU A 57 -44.12 -4.19 20.68
CA LEU A 57 -43.44 -5.39 20.18
C LEU A 57 -42.64 -5.09 18.91
N VAL A 58 -43.23 -4.40 17.94
CA VAL A 58 -42.54 -4.00 16.70
C VAL A 58 -41.35 -3.08 16.98
N VAL A 59 -41.50 -2.13 17.90
CA VAL A 59 -40.40 -1.25 18.32
C VAL A 59 -39.28 -2.04 19.00
N ALA A 60 -39.62 -2.95 19.92
CA ALA A 60 -38.64 -3.80 20.58
C ALA A 60 -37.89 -4.70 19.58
N TYR A 61 -38.61 -5.32 18.64
CA TYR A 61 -38.01 -6.12 17.58
C TYR A 61 -37.05 -5.30 16.70
N ALA A 62 -37.45 -4.09 16.30
CA ALA A 62 -36.60 -3.19 15.53
C ALA A 62 -35.33 -2.76 16.29
N LEU A 63 -35.43 -2.57 17.61
CA LEU A 63 -34.27 -2.28 18.47
C LEU A 63 -33.30 -3.47 18.56
N LEU A 64 -33.82 -4.69 18.70
CA LEU A 64 -33.02 -5.92 18.72
C LEU A 64 -32.34 -6.21 17.38
N LEU A 65 -33.01 -5.95 16.26
CA LEU A 65 -32.44 -6.16 14.93
C LEU A 65 -31.27 -5.22 14.64
N ARG A 66 -31.28 -4.05 15.28
CA ARG A 66 -30.25 -3.03 15.12
C ARG A 66 -28.93 -3.36 15.83
N THR A 67 -28.96 -4.16 16.90
CA THR A 67 -27.75 -4.61 17.62
C THR A 67 -26.89 -5.55 16.77
N ASN A 68 -27.49 -6.32 15.86
CA ASN A 68 -26.74 -7.24 14.99
C ASN A 68 -25.93 -6.52 13.90
N TRP A 69 -26.30 -5.31 13.50
CA TRP A 69 -25.59 -4.56 12.45
C TRP A 69 -24.34 -3.80 12.94
N LEU A 70 -24.26 -3.48 14.24
CA LEU A 70 -23.07 -2.85 14.83
C LEU A 70 -21.94 -3.85 15.10
N MET A 71 -22.28 -5.12 15.37
CA MET A 71 -21.27 -6.18 15.55
C MET A 71 -20.60 -6.57 14.22
N GLU A 72 -21.36 -6.56 13.12
CA GLU A 72 -20.82 -6.87 11.78
C GLU A 72 -19.83 -5.79 11.31
N SER A 73 -20.08 -4.51 11.64
CA SER A 73 -19.16 -3.40 11.35
C SER A 73 -17.79 -3.59 12.01
N HIS A 74 -17.75 -4.00 13.28
CA HIS A 74 -16.46 -4.23 13.97
C HIS A 74 -15.73 -5.45 13.43
N ARG A 75 -16.48 -6.47 12.98
CA ARG A 75 -15.90 -7.66 12.36
C ARG A 75 -15.29 -7.34 10.99
N LEU A 76 -15.95 -6.50 10.20
CA LEU A 76 -15.45 -6.05 8.90
C LEU A 76 -14.23 -5.11 9.03
N SER A 77 -14.21 -4.24 10.05
CA SER A 77 -13.03 -3.42 10.35
C SER A 77 -11.83 -4.26 10.76
N ARG A 78 -12.03 -5.31 11.58
CA ARG A 78 -10.95 -6.23 11.96
C ARG A 78 -10.39 -7.00 10.77
N GLN A 79 -11.24 -7.46 9.85
CA GLN A 79 -10.79 -8.14 8.64
C GLN A 79 -9.99 -7.21 7.70
N LEU A 80 -10.37 -5.94 7.61
CA LEU A 80 -9.60 -4.93 6.86
C LEU A 80 -8.26 -4.59 7.53
N GLU A 81 -8.21 -4.58 8.86
CA GLU A 81 -7.00 -4.26 9.63
C GLU A 81 -5.97 -5.40 9.57
N GLU A 82 -6.42 -6.66 9.67
CA GLU A 82 -5.57 -7.84 9.47
C GLU A 82 -5.02 -7.93 8.04
N GLN A 83 -5.84 -7.62 7.03
CA GLN A 83 -5.38 -7.58 5.63
C GLN A 83 -4.42 -6.43 5.37
N ARG A 84 -4.62 -5.27 5.99
CA ARG A 84 -3.73 -4.13 5.88
C ARG A 84 -2.38 -4.40 6.52
N GLU A 85 -2.35 -5.05 7.68
CA GLU A 85 -1.09 -5.44 8.32
C GLU A 85 -0.30 -6.46 7.47
N LEU A 86 -1.00 -7.42 6.85
CA LEU A 86 -0.37 -8.37 5.92
C LEU A 86 0.13 -7.69 4.64
N ALA A 87 -0.62 -6.73 4.09
CA ALA A 87 -0.21 -5.95 2.93
C ALA A 87 1.00 -5.06 3.24
N ASP A 88 0.98 -4.33 4.36
CA ASP A 88 2.08 -3.46 4.80
C ASP A 88 3.36 -4.27 5.05
N LYS A 89 3.24 -5.48 5.64
CA LYS A 89 4.38 -6.41 5.81
C LYS A 89 4.92 -6.93 4.47
N ALA A 90 4.04 -7.28 3.53
CA ALA A 90 4.44 -7.73 2.20
C ALA A 90 5.10 -6.60 1.40
N GLU A 91 4.59 -5.37 1.50
CA GLU A 91 5.19 -4.18 0.87
C GLU A 91 6.55 -3.85 1.47
N ALA A 92 6.69 -3.88 2.80
CA ALA A 92 7.98 -3.69 3.47
C ALA A 92 9.01 -4.73 3.01
N SER A 93 8.62 -6.01 2.94
CA SER A 93 9.50 -7.07 2.44
C SER A 93 9.92 -6.86 0.98
N ARG A 94 9.00 -6.36 0.14
CA ARG A 94 9.29 -6.06 -1.27
C ARG A 94 10.26 -4.90 -1.42
N ILE A 95 10.10 -3.85 -0.62
CA ILE A 95 11.01 -2.70 -0.62
C ILE A 95 12.40 -3.14 -0.16
N THR A 96 12.50 -3.93 0.90
CA THR A 96 13.78 -4.47 1.37
C THR A 96 14.44 -5.37 0.33
N ALA A 97 13.67 -6.23 -0.36
CA ALA A 97 14.21 -7.08 -1.43
C ALA A 97 14.74 -6.24 -2.61
N LEU A 98 14.02 -5.21 -3.03
CA LEU A 98 14.46 -4.31 -4.11
C LEU A 98 15.72 -3.51 -3.71
N GLN A 99 15.80 -3.05 -2.46
CA GLN A 99 16.99 -2.36 -1.95
C GLN A 99 18.21 -3.27 -1.94
N GLU A 100 18.04 -4.53 -1.55
CA GLU A 100 19.12 -5.51 -1.52
C GLU A 100 19.61 -5.86 -2.94
N MET A 101 18.69 -6.10 -3.89
CA MET A 101 19.06 -6.30 -5.30
C MET A 101 19.85 -5.08 -5.82
N LEU A 102 19.30 -3.88 -5.66
CA LEU A 102 19.94 -2.66 -6.16
C LEU A 102 21.34 -2.47 -5.57
N ARG A 103 21.52 -2.81 -4.29
CA ARG A 103 22.83 -2.74 -3.62
C ARG A 103 23.82 -3.75 -4.21
N GLN A 104 23.37 -4.96 -4.54
CA GLN A 104 24.19 -5.98 -5.21
C GLN A 104 24.56 -5.54 -6.63
N GLU A 105 23.62 -4.97 -7.40
CA GLU A 105 23.91 -4.43 -8.72
C GLU A 105 24.93 -3.27 -8.66
N PHE A 106 24.80 -2.34 -7.70
CA PHE A 106 25.78 -1.27 -7.51
C PHE A 106 27.17 -1.80 -7.12
N GLU A 107 27.23 -2.82 -6.26
CA GLU A 107 28.50 -3.44 -5.89
C GLU A 107 29.15 -4.14 -7.10
N ALA A 108 28.36 -4.86 -7.90
CA ALA A 108 28.83 -5.50 -9.13
C ALA A 108 29.34 -4.47 -10.14
N LEU A 109 28.61 -3.36 -10.33
CA LEU A 109 29.01 -2.28 -11.23
C LEU A 109 30.31 -1.62 -10.75
N THR A 110 30.45 -1.37 -9.45
CA THR A 110 31.66 -0.77 -8.86
C THR A 110 32.87 -1.68 -9.07
N LYS A 111 32.71 -2.99 -8.87
CA LYS A 111 33.77 -3.98 -9.16
C LYS A 111 34.15 -3.99 -10.63
N ALA A 112 33.18 -3.97 -11.53
CA ALA A 112 33.44 -3.94 -12.98
C ALA A 112 34.17 -2.67 -13.42
N LEU A 113 33.79 -1.51 -12.86
CA LEU A 113 34.47 -0.24 -13.12
C LEU A 113 35.92 -0.25 -12.61
N ASN A 114 36.15 -0.73 -11.39
CA ASN A 114 37.50 -0.83 -10.83
C ASN A 114 38.38 -1.78 -11.66
N ALA A 115 37.87 -2.97 -12.01
CA ALA A 115 38.60 -3.92 -12.85
C ALA A 115 38.93 -3.34 -14.23
N THR A 116 38.02 -2.54 -14.82
CA THR A 116 38.28 -1.85 -16.09
C THR A 116 39.33 -0.75 -15.92
N GLY A 117 39.30 -0.01 -14.80
CA GLY A 117 40.31 1.00 -14.47
C GLY A 117 41.71 0.40 -14.29
N GLU A 118 41.81 -0.72 -13.55
CA GLU A 118 43.05 -1.48 -13.38
C GLU A 118 43.57 -2.03 -14.72
N ALA A 119 42.68 -2.58 -15.55
CA ALA A 119 43.07 -3.07 -16.88
C ALA A 119 43.57 -1.93 -17.79
N ASN A 120 42.93 -0.76 -17.74
CA ASN A 120 43.34 0.40 -18.54
C ASN A 120 44.68 0.99 -18.06
N THR A 121 44.88 1.09 -16.75
CA THR A 121 46.16 1.56 -16.20
C THR A 121 47.30 0.61 -16.55
N ALA A 122 47.10 -0.71 -16.43
CA ALA A 122 48.08 -1.70 -16.86
C ALA A 122 48.40 -1.62 -18.36
N ARG A 123 47.39 -1.35 -19.21
CA ARG A 123 47.60 -1.13 -20.66
C ARG A 123 48.41 0.13 -20.95
N ILE A 124 48.17 1.22 -20.21
CA ILE A 124 48.93 2.46 -20.34
C ILE A 124 50.38 2.22 -19.92
N GLU A 125 50.63 1.58 -18.78
CA GLU A 125 51.98 1.30 -18.29
C GLU A 125 52.76 0.39 -19.26
N ALA A 126 52.11 -0.63 -19.82
CA ALA A 126 52.71 -1.48 -20.85
C ALA A 126 53.04 -0.70 -22.14
N ALA A 127 52.16 0.23 -22.56
CA ALA A 127 52.41 1.09 -23.71
C ALA A 127 53.58 2.06 -23.46
N GLU A 128 53.67 2.65 -22.27
CA GLU A 128 54.79 3.50 -21.86
C GLU A 128 56.12 2.73 -21.87
N GLN A 129 56.16 1.54 -21.29
CA GLN A 129 57.36 0.69 -21.30
C GLN A 129 57.80 0.32 -22.72
N SER A 130 56.84 -0.01 -23.60
CA SER A 130 57.14 -0.29 -25.01
C SER A 130 57.71 0.93 -25.72
N LEU A 131 57.19 2.14 -25.46
CA LEU A 131 57.71 3.38 -26.03
C LEU A 131 59.12 3.68 -25.53
N SER A 132 59.38 3.56 -24.22
CA SER A 132 60.72 3.73 -23.66
C SER A 132 61.74 2.77 -24.29
N LYS A 133 61.36 1.50 -24.48
CA LYS A 133 62.22 0.51 -25.13
C LYS A 133 62.50 0.87 -26.59
N ILE A 134 61.48 1.29 -27.35
CA ILE A 134 61.66 1.73 -28.74
C ILE A 134 62.61 2.94 -28.81
N ILE A 135 62.51 3.88 -27.86
CA ILE A 135 63.41 5.05 -27.79
C ILE A 135 64.85 4.60 -27.50
N GLU A 136 65.05 3.69 -26.54
CA GLU A 136 66.37 3.15 -26.21
C GLU A 136 67.00 2.39 -27.40
N ASP A 137 66.24 1.49 -28.04
CA ASP A 137 66.68 0.73 -29.20
C ASP A 137 67.03 1.66 -30.37
N THR A 138 66.23 2.70 -30.60
CA THR A 138 66.49 3.72 -31.63
C THR A 138 67.76 4.52 -31.31
N GLY A 139 67.96 4.94 -30.05
CA GLY A 139 69.16 5.65 -29.61
C GLY A 139 70.43 4.82 -29.79
N ASN A 140 70.37 3.54 -29.42
CA ASN A 140 71.47 2.59 -29.64
C ASN A 140 71.74 2.38 -31.13
N SER A 141 70.70 2.24 -31.96
CA SER A 141 70.85 2.10 -33.42
C SER A 141 71.47 3.35 -34.07
N ILE A 142 71.11 4.55 -33.62
CA ILE A 142 71.70 5.81 -34.12
C ILE A 142 73.18 5.88 -33.72
N THR A 143 73.50 5.56 -32.47
CA THR A 143 74.89 5.53 -31.98
C THR A 143 75.74 4.52 -32.77
N ALA A 144 75.21 3.33 -33.04
CA ALA A 144 75.88 2.33 -33.86
C ALA A 144 76.08 2.80 -35.31
N SER A 145 75.06 3.43 -35.91
CA SER A 145 75.14 3.98 -37.27
C SER A 145 76.16 5.12 -37.38
N LEU A 146 76.20 6.00 -36.38
CA LEU A 146 77.22 7.05 -36.27
C LEU A 146 78.62 6.47 -36.10
N GLY A 147 78.79 5.46 -35.24
CA GLY A 147 80.09 4.78 -35.05
C GLY A 147 80.60 4.14 -36.34
N TYR A 148 79.71 3.49 -37.11
CA TYR A 148 80.06 2.93 -38.42
C TYR A 148 80.45 4.01 -39.44
N LEU A 149 79.75 5.16 -39.43
CA LEU A 149 80.08 6.29 -40.31
C LEU A 149 81.42 6.94 -39.92
N ASP A 150 81.68 7.13 -38.63
CA ASP A 150 82.96 7.67 -38.12
C ASP A 150 84.13 6.74 -38.46
N ASP A 151 83.95 5.43 -38.28
CA ASP A 151 84.96 4.43 -38.63
C ASP A 151 85.28 4.46 -40.14
N LYS A 152 84.25 4.55 -40.99
CA LYS A 152 84.42 4.66 -42.44
C LYS A 152 85.13 5.97 -42.85
N LEU A 153 84.81 7.08 -42.20
CA LEU A 153 85.47 8.37 -42.42
C LEU A 153 86.96 8.29 -42.04
N LYS A 154 87.27 7.74 -40.87
CA LYS A 154 88.64 7.55 -40.39
C LYS A 154 89.46 6.68 -41.34
N ASN A 155 88.88 5.56 -41.79
CA ASN A 155 89.54 4.66 -42.75
C ASN A 155 89.77 5.32 -44.13
N SER A 156 88.84 6.18 -44.57
CA SER A 156 89.00 6.95 -45.82
C SER A 156 90.08 8.05 -45.73
N SER A 157 90.32 8.59 -44.54
CA SER A 157 91.38 9.57 -44.29
C SER A 157 92.78 8.94 -44.25
N GLN A 158 92.92 7.73 -43.67
CA GLN A 158 94.19 7.00 -43.65
C GLN A 158 94.65 6.52 -45.02
N GLY A 159 93.71 6.20 -45.93
CA GLY A 159 94.05 5.82 -47.30
C GLY A 159 94.57 6.97 -48.18
N LYS A 160 94.62 8.21 -47.67
CA LYS A 160 95.02 9.40 -48.43
C LYS A 160 96.43 9.91 -48.08
N ASP A 161 97.07 9.33 -47.05
CA ASP A 161 98.43 9.65 -46.60
C ASP A 161 99.47 8.56 -46.97
N ALA A 162 99.13 7.66 -47.91
CA ALA A 162 100.01 6.66 -48.52
C ALA A 162 100.17 6.93 -50.02
#